data_AF-A0A7C1P1P8-F1
#
_entry.id   AF-A0A7C1P1P8-F1
#
_cell.length_a   1.000
_cell.length_b   1.000
_cell.length_c   1.000
_cell.angle_alpha   90.00
_cell.angle_beta   90.00
_cell.angle_gamma   90.00
#
_symmetry.space_group_name_H-M   'P 1'
#
loop_
_entity.id
_entity.type
_entity.pdbx_description
1 polymer ?
#
loop_
_entity_poly.entity_id
_entity_poly.type
_entity_poly.pdbx_seq_one_letter_code
_entity_poly.pdbx_strand_id
1 'polypeptide(L)'
;MISFTRMGRFASIAVIAGSVMLGAVSAKAQDVPAEHLQAAREAISALGVTNRFDAILPNIVDRLAAQLIQAYPNLQDVISAKVEEEALKLAARRADLEREAAVVYAKAFTAAELNEITAFYGSETGKKLLKDGPIATRELLKAADIWTAGIARDLEQQANESLLAEVQAEQPAPEAAQP
;
A
#
# COMPACT_ATOMS: atom_id res chain seq x y z
N MET A 1 -7.87 44.13 -40.51
CA MET A 1 -8.25 44.24 -41.93
C MET A 1 -7.19 43.49 -42.70
N ILE A 2 -7.41 42.31 -43.27
CA ILE A 2 -8.41 41.95 -44.28
C ILE A 2 -8.88 40.51 -44.01
N SER A 3 -10.20 40.31 -44.09
CA SER A 3 -10.88 39.02 -44.03
C SER A 3 -11.38 38.63 -45.42
N PHE A 4 -11.29 37.34 -45.78
CA PHE A 4 -12.01 36.73 -46.90
C PHE A 4 -12.52 35.33 -46.52
N THR A 5 -13.74 35.32 -45.97
CA THR A 5 -14.93 34.55 -46.40
C THR A 5 -14.77 33.22 -47.17
N ARG A 6 -15.24 32.14 -46.50
CA ARG A 6 -16.15 31.03 -46.92
C ARG A 6 -15.75 30.14 -48.11
N MET A 7 -15.65 28.80 -47.96
CA MET A 7 -16.70 27.75 -47.75
C MET A 7 -16.87 26.93 -49.04
N GLY A 8 -16.53 25.65 -48.98
CA GLY A 8 -16.88 24.65 -50.00
C GLY A 8 -16.97 23.27 -49.35
N ARG A 9 -18.20 22.88 -48.97
CA ARG A 9 -18.52 21.54 -48.49
C ARG A 9 -18.75 20.65 -49.72
N PHE A 10 -17.99 19.57 -49.86
CA PHE A 10 -18.39 18.43 -50.69
C PHE A 10 -18.43 17.20 -49.80
N ALA A 11 -19.66 16.74 -49.54
CA ALA A 11 -19.94 15.43 -48.99
C ALA A 11 -19.85 14.41 -50.13
N SER A 12 -19.15 13.30 -49.90
CA SER A 12 -19.25 12.12 -50.75
C SER A 12 -19.33 10.90 -49.84
N ILE A 13 -20.53 10.35 -49.80
CA ILE A 13 -20.89 9.08 -49.18
C ILE A 13 -20.37 8.00 -50.12
N ALA A 14 -19.41 7.20 -49.65
CA ALA A 14 -19.04 5.94 -50.27
C ALA A 14 -19.31 4.81 -49.27
N VAL A 15 -20.45 4.16 -49.43
CA VAL A 15 -20.79 2.89 -48.80
C VAL A 15 -19.99 1.81 -49.52
N ILE A 16 -19.02 1.21 -48.85
CA ILE A 16 -18.45 -0.08 -49.25
C ILE A 16 -18.75 -1.07 -48.15
N ALA A 17 -19.62 -2.02 -48.48
CA ALA A 17 -19.96 -3.19 -47.71
C ALA A 17 -18.83 -4.24 -47.79
N GLY A 18 -18.61 -4.94 -46.67
CA GLY A 18 -17.67 -6.07 -46.55
C GLY A 18 -16.29 -5.62 -46.06
N SER A 19 -15.78 -5.99 -44.88
CA SER A 19 -16.02 -7.16 -44.06
C SER A 19 -15.77 -6.78 -42.61
N VAL A 20 -16.83 -6.73 -41.81
CA VAL A 20 -16.73 -6.71 -40.35
C VAL A 20 -16.29 -8.11 -39.93
N MET A 21 -14.98 -8.34 -39.89
CA MET A 21 -14.36 -9.30 -38.97
C MET A 21 -13.75 -8.49 -37.83
N LEU A 22 -14.56 -7.62 -37.21
CA LEU A 22 -14.43 -7.37 -35.79
C LEU A 22 -14.81 -8.69 -35.12
N GLY A 23 -13.81 -9.57 -35.03
CA GLY A 23 -13.87 -10.69 -34.11
C GLY A 23 -14.23 -10.08 -32.78
N ALA A 24 -15.45 -10.35 -32.34
CA ALA A 24 -15.84 -10.24 -30.96
C ALA A 24 -14.82 -11.05 -30.16
N VAL A 25 -13.74 -10.42 -29.74
CA VAL A 25 -13.20 -10.66 -28.42
C VAL A 25 -14.31 -10.16 -27.51
N SER A 26 -15.36 -10.98 -27.36
CA SER A 26 -16.01 -11.05 -26.08
C SER A 26 -14.86 -11.26 -25.11
N ALA A 27 -14.49 -10.19 -24.41
CA ALA A 27 -13.93 -10.30 -23.08
C ALA A 27 -15.00 -11.02 -22.24
N LYS A 28 -15.18 -12.31 -22.51
CA LYS A 28 -15.56 -13.28 -21.51
C LYS A 28 -14.48 -13.04 -20.47
N ALA A 29 -14.87 -12.52 -19.31
CA ALA A 29 -14.07 -12.70 -18.12
C ALA A 29 -13.69 -14.17 -18.12
N GLN A 30 -12.46 -14.48 -18.52
CA GLN A 30 -11.94 -15.83 -18.39
C GLN A 30 -11.88 -15.99 -16.88
N ASP A 31 -12.79 -16.80 -16.35
CA ASP A 31 -12.71 -17.22 -14.97
C ASP A 31 -11.27 -17.67 -14.72
N VAL A 32 -10.64 -17.07 -13.72
CA VAL A 32 -9.25 -17.35 -13.38
C VAL A 32 -9.13 -18.87 -13.20
N PRO A 33 -8.18 -19.54 -13.89
CA PRO A 33 -8.03 -20.99 -13.77
C PRO A 33 -7.90 -21.43 -12.31
N ALA A 34 -8.49 -22.57 -11.95
CA ALA A 34 -8.49 -23.06 -10.57
C ALA A 34 -7.06 -23.21 -9.99
N GLU A 35 -6.12 -23.65 -10.82
CA GLU A 35 -4.69 -23.75 -10.49
C GLU A 35 -4.05 -22.38 -10.18
N HIS A 36 -4.46 -21.33 -10.90
CA HIS A 36 -3.96 -19.97 -10.70
C HIS A 36 -4.56 -19.36 -9.42
N LEU A 37 -5.83 -19.62 -9.13
CA LEU A 37 -6.45 -19.27 -7.85
C LEU A 37 -5.79 -20.02 -6.68
N GLN A 38 -5.36 -21.27 -6.88
CA GLN A 38 -4.65 -22.03 -5.86
C GLN A 38 -3.27 -21.43 -5.57
N ALA A 39 -2.48 -21.13 -6.60
CA ALA A 39 -1.20 -20.43 -6.45
C ALA A 39 -1.37 -19.08 -5.72
N ALA A 40 -2.45 -18.34 -6.01
CA ALA A 40 -2.76 -17.09 -5.34
C ALA A 40 -3.04 -17.27 -3.84
N ARG A 41 -3.80 -18.31 -3.45
CA ARG A 41 -4.07 -18.63 -2.04
C ARG A 41 -2.80 -19.00 -1.29
N GLU A 42 -1.92 -19.78 -1.91
CA GLU A 42 -0.64 -20.18 -1.31
C GLU A 42 0.27 -18.96 -1.11
N ALA A 43 0.34 -18.06 -2.08
CA ALA A 43 1.09 -16.81 -1.96
C ALA A 43 0.52 -15.91 -0.85
N ILE A 44 -0.80 -15.74 -0.79
CA ILE A 44 -1.48 -14.98 0.27
C ILE A 44 -1.16 -15.55 1.65
N SER A 45 -1.20 -16.88 1.78
CA SER A 45 -0.88 -17.57 3.03
C SER A 45 0.58 -17.37 3.43
N ALA A 46 1.52 -17.52 2.49
CA ALA A 46 2.94 -17.30 2.72
C ALA A 46 3.26 -15.86 3.13
N LEU A 47 2.57 -14.89 2.53
CA LEU A 47 2.74 -13.46 2.84
C LEU A 47 2.03 -13.03 4.13
N GLY A 48 1.00 -13.77 4.57
CA GLY A 48 0.19 -13.41 5.74
C GLY A 48 -0.64 -12.14 5.57
N VAL A 49 -0.93 -11.73 4.33
CA VAL A 49 -1.54 -10.41 4.01
C VAL A 49 -2.99 -10.29 4.45
N THR A 50 -3.67 -11.41 4.69
CA THR A 50 -5.06 -11.46 5.17
C THR A 50 -5.16 -11.68 6.68
N ASN A 51 -4.07 -11.92 7.40
CA ASN A 51 -4.09 -12.22 8.85
C ASN A 51 -4.78 -11.11 9.67
N ARG A 52 -4.60 -9.85 9.26
CA ARG A 52 -5.27 -8.69 9.90
C ARG A 52 -6.80 -8.75 9.81
N PHE A 53 -7.35 -9.50 8.86
CA PHE A 53 -8.80 -9.62 8.68
C PHE A 53 -9.46 -10.55 9.70
N ASP A 54 -8.67 -11.34 10.42
CA ASP A 54 -9.19 -12.21 11.49
C ASP A 54 -9.80 -11.39 12.64
N ALA A 55 -9.38 -10.13 12.79
CA ALA A 55 -9.93 -9.20 13.78
C ALA A 55 -11.27 -8.57 13.36
N ILE A 56 -11.74 -8.73 12.11
CA ILE A 56 -12.95 -8.05 11.64
C ILE A 56 -14.18 -8.50 12.44
N LEU A 57 -14.41 -9.80 12.55
CA LEU A 57 -15.59 -10.32 13.23
C LEU A 57 -15.54 -10.04 14.74
N PRO A 58 -14.44 -10.27 15.47
CA PRO A 58 -14.30 -9.86 16.87
C PRO A 58 -14.60 -8.37 17.10
N ASN A 59 -14.06 -7.48 16.26
CA ASN A 59 -14.32 -6.04 16.39
C ASN A 59 -15.80 -5.67 16.18
N ILE A 60 -16.51 -6.39 15.32
CA ILE A 60 -17.97 -6.23 15.12
C ILE A 60 -18.73 -6.74 16.34
N VAL A 61 -18.33 -7.90 16.88
CA VAL A 61 -18.89 -8.50 18.09
C VAL A 61 -18.77 -7.55 19.27
N ASP A 62 -17.58 -7.05 19.54
CA ASP A 62 -17.30 -6.15 20.67
C ASP A 62 -18.13 -4.87 20.59
N ARG A 63 -18.20 -4.27 19.39
CA ARG A 63 -19.01 -3.06 19.16
C ARG A 63 -20.49 -3.32 19.37
N LEU A 64 -21.01 -4.43 18.83
CA LEU A 64 -22.42 -4.77 18.96
C LEU A 64 -22.79 -5.09 20.42
N ALA A 65 -21.96 -5.87 21.11
CA ALA A 65 -22.15 -6.19 22.52
C ALA A 65 -22.17 -4.92 23.37
N ALA A 66 -21.19 -4.02 23.21
CA ALA A 66 -21.15 -2.75 23.94
C ALA A 66 -22.41 -1.90 23.70
N GLN A 67 -22.87 -1.79 22.46
CA GLN A 67 -24.08 -1.06 22.10
C GLN A 67 -25.33 -1.67 22.78
N LEU A 68 -25.48 -3.00 22.74
CA LEU A 68 -26.63 -3.68 23.32
C LEU A 68 -26.61 -3.63 24.85
N ILE A 69 -25.45 -3.75 25.48
CA ILE A 69 -25.29 -3.62 26.94
C ILE A 69 -25.67 -2.22 27.39
N GLN A 70 -25.28 -1.18 26.65
CA GLN A 70 -25.68 0.18 26.95
C GLN A 70 -27.21 0.36 26.89
N ALA A 71 -27.87 -0.28 25.92
CA ALA A 71 -29.32 -0.22 25.76
C ALA A 71 -30.08 -1.06 26.81
N TYR A 72 -29.50 -2.20 27.22
CA TYR A 72 -30.11 -3.15 28.16
C TYR A 72 -29.10 -3.62 29.22
N PRO A 73 -28.74 -2.77 30.20
CA PRO A 73 -27.67 -3.07 31.16
C PRO A 73 -27.91 -4.32 32.01
N ASN A 74 -29.17 -4.65 32.28
CA ASN A 74 -29.56 -5.83 33.05
C ASN A 74 -29.40 -7.16 32.29
N LEU A 75 -29.05 -7.13 31.01
CA LEU A 75 -28.91 -8.30 30.15
C LEU A 75 -27.46 -8.58 29.72
N GLN A 76 -26.46 -8.00 30.39
CA GLN A 76 -25.07 -8.05 29.94
C GLN A 76 -24.55 -9.45 29.61
N ASP A 77 -24.72 -10.42 30.52
CA ASP A 77 -24.23 -11.79 30.30
C ASP A 77 -24.99 -12.49 29.16
N VAL A 78 -26.30 -12.27 29.08
CA VAL A 78 -27.16 -12.84 28.02
C VAL A 78 -26.80 -12.26 26.66
N ILE A 79 -26.57 -10.95 26.57
CA ILE A 79 -26.14 -10.26 25.35
C ILE A 79 -24.79 -10.82 24.89
N SER A 80 -23.81 -10.90 25.80
CA SER A 80 -22.47 -11.35 25.47
C SER A 80 -22.51 -12.78 24.90
N ALA A 81 -23.20 -13.69 25.59
CA ALA A 81 -23.36 -15.08 25.13
C ALA A 81 -24.09 -15.18 23.78
N LYS A 82 -25.16 -14.38 23.57
CA LYS A 82 -25.94 -14.46 22.33
C LYS A 82 -25.21 -13.84 21.14
N VAL A 83 -24.52 -12.73 21.32
CA VAL A 83 -23.72 -12.11 20.26
C VAL A 83 -22.58 -13.05 19.85
N GLU A 84 -21.93 -13.70 20.81
CA GLU A 84 -20.89 -14.70 20.53
C GLU A 84 -21.46 -15.93 19.78
N GLU A 85 -22.60 -16.46 20.21
CA GLU A 85 -23.27 -17.59 19.54
C GLU A 85 -23.58 -17.27 18.07
N GLU A 86 -24.10 -16.07 17.78
CA GLU A 86 -24.38 -15.63 16.41
C GLU A 86 -23.09 -15.38 15.61
N ALA A 87 -22.04 -14.86 16.27
CA ALA A 87 -20.75 -14.66 15.62
C ALA A 87 -20.14 -15.98 15.14
N LEU A 88 -20.20 -17.04 15.94
CA LEU A 88 -19.71 -18.36 15.56
C LEU A 88 -20.39 -18.88 14.29
N LYS A 89 -21.69 -18.61 14.11
CA LYS A 89 -22.44 -18.96 12.88
C LYS A 89 -21.93 -18.19 11.65
N LEU A 90 -21.39 -16.99 11.86
CA LEU A 90 -20.85 -16.13 10.80
C LEU A 90 -19.37 -16.37 10.51
N ALA A 91 -18.63 -17.08 11.36
CA ALA A 91 -17.19 -17.28 11.24
C ALA A 91 -16.78 -17.86 9.87
N ALA A 92 -17.59 -18.76 9.30
CA ALA A 92 -17.32 -19.37 8.00
C ALA A 92 -17.25 -18.36 6.83
N ARG A 93 -17.87 -17.18 6.96
CA ARG A 93 -17.82 -16.10 5.94
C ARG A 93 -16.41 -15.54 5.74
N ARG A 94 -15.49 -15.84 6.65
CA ARG A 94 -14.06 -15.56 6.50
C ARG A 94 -13.48 -16.20 5.23
N ALA A 95 -14.03 -17.34 4.79
CA ALA A 95 -13.62 -18.01 3.54
C ALA A 95 -14.05 -17.23 2.29
N ASP A 96 -15.15 -16.46 2.36
CA ASP A 96 -15.59 -15.64 1.22
C ASP A 96 -14.59 -14.52 0.95
N LEU A 97 -14.09 -13.88 2.01
CA LEU A 97 -13.05 -12.86 1.89
C LEU A 97 -11.74 -13.43 1.32
N GLU A 98 -11.35 -14.65 1.68
CA GLU A 98 -10.17 -15.32 1.07
C GLU A 98 -10.37 -15.62 -0.40
N ARG A 99 -11.58 -15.99 -0.80
CA ARG A 99 -11.89 -16.22 -2.22
C ARG A 99 -11.71 -14.94 -3.02
N GLU A 100 -12.22 -13.81 -2.52
CA GLU A 100 -12.02 -12.50 -3.15
C GLU A 100 -10.55 -12.09 -3.18
N ALA A 101 -9.81 -12.29 -2.08
CA ALA A 101 -8.39 -11.98 -2.02
C ALA A 101 -7.59 -12.78 -3.07
N ALA A 102 -7.87 -14.08 -3.21
CA ALA A 102 -7.24 -14.94 -4.21
C ALA A 102 -7.51 -14.45 -5.64
N VAL A 103 -8.73 -14.01 -5.94
CA VAL A 103 -9.07 -13.42 -7.26
C VAL A 103 -8.28 -12.13 -7.51
N VAL A 104 -8.13 -11.28 -6.50
CA VAL A 104 -7.33 -10.05 -6.61
C VAL A 104 -5.87 -10.37 -6.92
N TYR A 105 -5.25 -11.31 -6.19
CA TYR A 105 -3.86 -11.69 -6.39
C TYR A 105 -3.63 -12.40 -7.73
N ALA A 106 -4.53 -13.30 -8.13
CA ALA A 106 -4.43 -13.98 -9.42
C ALA A 106 -4.59 -13.03 -10.62
N LYS A 107 -5.28 -11.90 -10.46
CA LYS A 107 -5.34 -10.86 -11.50
C LYS A 107 -4.09 -9.98 -11.53
N ALA A 108 -3.38 -9.85 -10.42
CA ALA A 108 -2.21 -8.98 -10.30
C ALA A 108 -0.90 -9.68 -10.72
N PHE A 109 -0.82 -11.00 -10.54
CA PHE A 109 0.38 -11.79 -10.76
C PHE A 109 0.07 -13.02 -11.61
N THR A 110 1.03 -13.45 -12.41
CA THR A 110 0.99 -14.73 -13.09
C THR A 110 1.11 -15.89 -12.10
N ALA A 111 0.67 -17.09 -12.48
CA ALA A 111 0.82 -18.28 -11.64
C ALA A 111 2.29 -18.59 -11.29
N ALA A 112 3.22 -18.32 -12.22
CA ALA A 112 4.65 -18.52 -11.99
C ALA A 112 5.18 -17.57 -10.89
N GLU A 113 4.87 -16.27 -10.98
CA GLU A 113 5.27 -15.28 -9.97
C GLU A 113 4.67 -15.58 -8.60
N LEU A 114 3.41 -16.02 -8.55
CA LEU A 114 2.77 -16.44 -7.29
C LEU A 114 3.49 -17.63 -6.63
N ASN A 115 3.94 -18.59 -7.43
CA ASN A 115 4.72 -19.72 -6.94
C ASN A 115 6.11 -19.29 -6.45
N GLU A 116 6.77 -18.37 -7.14
CA GLU A 116 8.06 -17.79 -6.71
C GLU A 116 7.93 -17.01 -5.41
N ILE A 117 6.88 -16.20 -5.28
CA ILE A 117 6.53 -15.48 -4.05
C ILE A 117 6.33 -16.48 -2.90
N THR A 118 5.54 -17.53 -3.14
CA THR A 118 5.29 -18.60 -2.17
C THR A 118 6.58 -19.28 -1.73
N ALA A 119 7.45 -19.64 -2.69
CA ALA A 119 8.72 -20.29 -2.42
C ALA A 119 9.65 -19.40 -1.58
N PHE A 120 9.79 -18.13 -1.94
CA PHE A 120 10.64 -17.20 -1.20
C PHE A 120 10.12 -16.95 0.20
N TYR A 121 8.88 -16.50 0.35
CA TYR A 121 8.30 -16.15 1.65
C TYR A 121 7.96 -17.37 2.52
N GLY A 122 7.85 -18.56 1.93
CA GLY A 122 7.74 -19.83 2.66
C GLY A 122 9.07 -20.33 3.23
N SER A 123 10.21 -19.84 2.74
CA SER A 123 11.54 -20.21 3.26
C SER A 123 11.80 -19.64 4.66
N GLU A 124 12.73 -20.22 5.41
CA GLU A 124 13.11 -19.73 6.75
C GLU A 124 13.59 -18.28 6.71
N THR A 125 14.39 -17.91 5.70
CA THR A 125 14.86 -16.53 5.52
C THR A 125 13.73 -15.58 5.12
N GLY A 126 12.82 -16.02 4.24
CA GLY A 126 11.65 -15.22 3.84
C GLY A 126 10.70 -14.95 5.00
N LYS A 127 10.40 -15.96 5.80
CA LYS A 127 9.62 -15.81 7.05
C LYS A 127 10.32 -14.88 8.04
N LYS A 128 11.64 -15.02 8.20
CA LYS A 128 12.44 -14.10 9.04
C LYS A 128 12.35 -12.67 8.53
N LEU A 129 12.40 -12.44 7.21
CA LEU A 129 12.27 -11.12 6.63
C LEU A 129 10.88 -10.51 6.89
N LEU A 130 9.81 -11.29 6.77
CA LEU A 130 8.45 -10.81 7.10
C LEU A 130 8.34 -10.38 8.57
N LYS A 131 8.95 -11.16 9.48
CA LYS A 131 8.90 -10.90 10.91
C LYS A 131 9.82 -9.74 11.34
N ASP A 132 11.07 -9.77 10.90
CA ASP A 132 12.13 -8.91 11.43
C ASP A 132 12.43 -7.72 10.50
N GLY A 133 11.96 -7.72 9.26
CA GLY A 133 12.14 -6.64 8.30
C GLY A 133 11.67 -5.27 8.83
N PRO A 134 10.42 -5.15 9.34
CA PRO A 134 9.94 -3.91 9.93
C PRO A 134 10.78 -3.43 11.13
N ILE A 135 11.35 -4.36 11.91
CA ILE A 135 12.28 -4.04 13.00
C ILE A 135 13.57 -3.47 12.44
N ALA A 136 14.18 -4.14 11.46
CA ALA A 136 15.39 -3.67 10.80
C ALA A 136 15.20 -2.29 10.15
N THR A 137 14.08 -2.06 9.47
CA THR A 137 13.73 -0.75 8.89
C THR A 137 13.64 0.34 9.95
N ARG A 138 12.98 0.06 11.09
CA ARG A 138 12.90 1.03 12.19
C ARG A 138 14.28 1.39 12.74
N GLU A 139 15.16 0.40 12.94
CA GLU A 139 16.51 0.66 13.44
C GLU A 139 17.37 1.41 12.41
N LEU A 140 17.22 1.12 11.12
CA LEU A 140 17.86 1.88 10.03
C LEU A 140 17.43 3.35 10.04
N LEU A 141 16.13 3.63 10.21
CA LEU A 141 15.63 5.01 10.26
C LEU A 141 16.17 5.78 11.46
N LYS A 142 16.26 5.16 12.64
CA LYS A 142 16.91 5.78 13.81
C LYS A 142 18.38 6.13 13.53
N ALA A 143 19.11 5.26 12.84
CA ALA A 143 20.49 5.53 12.46
C ALA A 143 20.60 6.71 11.48
N ALA A 144 19.66 6.82 10.54
CA ALA A 144 19.58 7.96 9.64
C ALA A 144 19.32 9.27 10.40
N ASP A 145 18.40 9.28 11.39
CA ASP A 145 18.11 10.46 12.21
C ASP A 145 19.36 10.96 12.95
N ILE A 146 20.13 10.03 13.54
CA ILE A 146 21.39 10.35 14.25
C ILE A 146 22.42 10.93 13.27
N TRP A 147 22.59 10.29 12.11
CA TRP A 147 23.51 10.75 11.08
C TRP A 147 23.14 12.16 10.59
N THR A 148 21.86 12.42 10.32
CA THR A 148 21.36 13.72 9.90
C THR A 148 21.62 14.79 10.96
N ALA A 149 21.40 14.50 12.25
CA ALA A 149 21.70 15.44 13.33
C ALA A 149 23.21 15.77 13.40
N GLY A 150 24.07 14.77 13.17
CA GLY A 150 25.52 14.97 13.08
C GLY A 150 25.91 15.87 11.90
N ILE A 151 25.42 15.58 10.70
CA ILE A 151 25.68 16.39 9.51
C ILE A 151 25.20 17.83 9.69
N ALA A 152 24.02 18.05 10.27
CA ALA A 152 23.49 19.39 10.50
C ALA A 152 24.40 20.20 11.43
N ARG A 153 24.83 19.61 12.56
CA ARG A 153 25.75 20.23 13.50
C ARG A 153 27.09 20.57 12.84
N ASP A 154 27.67 19.62 12.12
CA ASP A 154 28.99 19.79 11.52
C ASP A 154 28.94 20.85 10.41
N LEU A 155 27.86 20.88 9.62
CA LEU A 155 27.64 21.91 8.60
C LEU A 155 27.47 23.31 9.22
N GLU A 156 26.69 23.42 10.30
CA GLU A 156 26.52 24.69 11.03
C GLU A 156 27.86 25.20 11.56
N GLN A 157 28.65 24.34 12.21
CA GLN A 157 29.96 24.70 12.73
C GLN A 157 30.89 25.20 11.61
N GLN A 158 31.04 24.43 10.54
CA GLN A 158 31.95 24.76 9.45
C GLN A 158 31.52 26.03 8.71
N ALA A 159 30.22 26.23 8.50
CA ALA A 159 29.69 27.45 7.89
C ALA A 159 30.00 28.68 8.76
N ASN A 160 29.80 28.59 10.08
CA ASN A 160 30.11 29.67 11.01
C ASN A 160 31.61 29.98 11.06
N GLU A 161 32.48 28.95 11.12
CA GLU A 161 33.93 29.12 11.09
C GLU A 161 34.39 29.80 9.80
N SER A 162 33.86 29.38 8.64
CA SER A 162 34.15 29.99 7.36
C SER A 162 33.74 31.46 7.32
N LEU A 163 32.54 31.79 7.80
CA LEU A 163 32.05 33.17 7.84
C LEU A 163 32.88 34.06 8.79
N LEU A 164 33.27 33.54 9.95
CA LEU A 164 34.14 34.26 10.88
C LEU A 164 35.50 34.59 10.27
N ALA A 165 36.07 33.67 9.49
CA ALA A 165 37.33 33.88 8.79
C ALA A 165 37.22 35.04 7.77
N GLU A 166 36.13 35.10 7.01
CA GLU A 166 35.86 36.20 6.06
C GLU A 166 35.71 37.54 6.79
N VAL A 167 34.93 37.59 7.88
CA VAL A 167 34.75 38.82 8.67
C VAL A 167 36.08 39.32 9.23
N GLN A 168 36.96 38.44 9.70
CA GLN A 168 38.28 38.83 10.19
C GLN A 168 39.21 39.34 9.09
N ALA A 169 39.12 38.76 7.88
CA ALA A 169 39.90 39.21 6.73
C ALA A 169 39.50 40.62 6.26
N GLU A 170 38.24 41.02 6.46
CA GLU A 170 37.73 42.35 6.10
C GLU A 170 38.00 43.44 7.17
N GLN A 171 38.47 43.08 8.37
CA GLN A 171 38.78 44.08 9.40
C GLN A 171 40.04 44.89 9.03
N PRO A 172 39.99 46.23 8.99
CA PRO A 172 41.15 47.05 8.69
C PRO A 172 42.20 46.90 9.80
N ALA A 173 43.48 46.83 9.43
CA ALA A 173 44.60 46.68 10.37
C ALA A 173 44.55 47.77 11.45
N PRO A 174 44.79 47.44 12.73
CA PRO A 174 44.77 48.43 13.79
C PRO A 174 45.76 49.54 13.45
N GLU A 175 45.24 50.77 13.38
CA GLU A 175 46.03 51.98 13.13
C GLU A 175 47.13 52.03 14.19
N ALA A 176 48.38 51.81 13.76
CA ALA A 176 49.52 51.73 14.65
C ALA A 176 49.60 53.04 15.45
N ALA A 177 49.33 52.97 16.75
CA ALA A 177 49.45 54.10 17.66
C ALA A 177 50.89 54.63 17.55
N GLN A 178 51.04 55.80 16.92
CA GLN A 178 52.31 56.52 16.87
C GLN A 178 52.58 57.11 18.26
N PRO A 179 53.84 57.08 18.73
CA PRO A 179 54.22 57.48 20.08
C PRO A 179 54.02 58.98 20.36
#